data_AF-A0A812PYI5-F1
#
_entry.id   AF-A0A812PYI5-F1
#
_cell.length_a   1.000
_cell.length_b   1.000
_cell.length_c   1.000
_cell.angle_alpha   90.00
_cell.angle_beta   90.00
_cell.angle_gamma   90.00
#
_symmetry.space_group_name_H-M   'P 1'
#
loop_
_entity.id
_entity.type
_entity.pdbx_description
1 polymer ?
#
loop_
_entity_poly.entity_id
_entity_poly.type
_entity_poly.pdbx_seq_one_letter_code
_entity_poly.pdbx_strand_id
1 'polypeptide(L)'
;ERLFQGKKCLEDWYFSENSGCELAGDVYLQAEHEEVLAFAEEIASKRRRTLPANYRDVPMQQHMTCLVPPGAMARLATYEKVRAERQSLTGEFMCDLDHNLDCGPSCGPEMPPLDTHPKIYSFKAGRLLLGKELLAAQGVDMYPGLAGQRGISPLAQIFENFRDQDLRFLAGNAIHIPAFAAWILFCAGNVVSRETYSKLPMPMKEPPPIEDTAGSADAEFENDLMKKVRADFAATAAGTLQSHGKRARLRL
;
A
#
# COMPACT_ATOMS: atom_id res chain seq x y z
N GLU A 1 10.58 20.92 -42.51
CA GLU A 1 9.11 21.04 -42.31
C GLU A 1 8.42 19.78 -41.75
N ARG A 2 9.01 19.05 -40.79
CA ARG A 2 8.32 17.93 -40.09
C ARG A 2 8.62 17.92 -38.59
N LEU A 3 8.34 19.04 -37.91
CA LEU A 3 8.58 19.18 -36.47
C LEU A 3 7.37 19.66 -35.65
N PHE A 4 6.16 19.67 -36.24
CA PHE A 4 4.96 20.17 -35.55
C PHE A 4 3.71 19.29 -35.79
N GLN A 5 3.81 18.00 -35.46
CA GLN A 5 2.62 17.13 -35.29
C GLN A 5 2.45 16.62 -33.86
N GLY A 6 3.16 17.19 -32.87
CA GLY A 6 3.11 16.76 -31.47
C GLY A 6 2.00 17.40 -30.61
N LYS A 7 1.26 18.41 -31.10
CA LYS A 7 0.26 19.12 -30.28
C LYS A 7 -1.11 18.44 -30.22
N LYS A 8 -1.50 17.67 -31.23
CA LYS A 8 -2.81 16.98 -31.24
C LYS A 8 -2.87 15.77 -30.29
N CYS A 9 -1.73 15.20 -29.92
CA CYS A 9 -1.70 13.99 -29.09
C CYS A 9 -1.92 14.27 -27.59
N LEU A 10 -1.72 15.52 -27.13
CA LEU A 10 -1.86 15.90 -25.71
C LEU A 10 -3.32 16.19 -25.32
N GLU A 11 -4.12 16.77 -26.22
CA GLU A 11 -5.53 17.06 -25.95
C GLU A 11 -6.40 15.80 -25.89
N ASP A 12 -6.07 14.77 -26.69
CA ASP A 12 -6.78 13.48 -26.65
C ASP A 12 -6.49 12.69 -25.35
N TRP A 13 -5.33 12.93 -24.69
CA TRP A 13 -5.03 12.34 -23.39
C TRP A 13 -5.90 12.95 -22.27
N TYR A 14 -6.01 14.30 -22.25
CA TYR A 14 -6.79 15.03 -21.24
C TYR A 14 -8.30 14.72 -21.29
N PHE A 15 -8.86 14.36 -22.45
CA PHE A 15 -10.30 14.01 -22.53
C PHE A 15 -10.65 12.61 -22.01
N SER A 16 -9.67 11.74 -21.76
CA SER A 16 -9.89 10.43 -21.12
C SER A 16 -9.94 10.51 -19.59
N GLU A 17 -9.51 11.62 -18.99
CA GLU A 17 -9.36 11.82 -17.53
C GLU A 17 -10.69 11.89 -16.75
N ASN A 18 -11.84 11.99 -17.43
CA ASN A 18 -13.16 12.02 -16.77
C ASN A 18 -13.84 10.66 -16.63
N SER A 19 -13.22 9.59 -17.13
CA SER A 19 -13.60 8.22 -16.80
C SER A 19 -12.62 7.76 -15.73
N GLY A 20 -13.01 7.87 -14.45
CA GLY A 20 -12.20 7.38 -13.34
C GLY A 20 -11.79 5.93 -13.59
N CYS A 21 -10.56 5.72 -14.01
CA CYS A 21 -9.99 4.40 -14.23
C CYS A 21 -9.41 3.94 -12.89
N GLU A 22 -10.28 3.50 -11.99
CA GLU A 22 -9.85 2.90 -10.74
C GLU A 22 -9.29 1.50 -11.03
N LEU A 23 -8.00 1.33 -10.82
CA LEU A 23 -7.34 0.05 -10.95
C LEU A 23 -7.49 -0.74 -9.65
N ALA A 24 -8.33 -1.77 -9.66
CA ALA A 24 -8.51 -2.63 -8.50
C ALA A 24 -7.28 -3.51 -8.25
N GLY A 25 -7.00 -3.81 -6.98
CA GLY A 25 -5.85 -4.60 -6.55
C GLY A 25 -5.85 -6.04 -7.06
N ASP A 26 -7.03 -6.59 -7.36
CA ASP A 26 -7.16 -7.95 -7.91
C ASP A 26 -6.52 -8.10 -9.30
N VAL A 27 -6.26 -7.01 -10.03
CA VAL A 27 -5.55 -7.08 -11.31
C VAL A 27 -4.15 -7.65 -11.15
N TYR A 28 -3.50 -7.43 -10.01
CA TYR A 28 -2.16 -7.93 -9.72
C TYR A 28 -2.11 -9.42 -9.36
N LEU A 29 -3.27 -10.06 -9.15
CA LEU A 29 -3.38 -11.46 -8.77
C LEU A 29 -3.25 -12.40 -9.99
N GLN A 30 -2.04 -12.47 -10.55
CA GLN A 30 -1.72 -13.19 -11.80
C GLN A 30 -0.94 -14.49 -11.60
N ALA A 31 -0.73 -14.93 -10.35
CA ALA A 31 -0.06 -16.20 -10.08
C ALA A 31 -0.77 -17.40 -10.74
N GLU A 32 0.01 -18.33 -11.27
CA GLU A 32 -0.54 -19.57 -11.83
C GLU A 32 -1.11 -20.47 -10.73
N HIS A 33 -2.03 -21.36 -11.11
CA HIS A 33 -2.68 -22.25 -10.16
C HIS A 33 -1.67 -23.09 -9.36
N GLU A 34 -0.62 -23.61 -10.00
CA GLU A 34 0.43 -24.39 -9.34
C GLU A 34 1.23 -23.55 -8.31
N GLU A 35 1.50 -22.27 -8.60
CA GLU A 35 2.16 -21.38 -7.64
C GLU A 35 1.29 -21.15 -6.41
N VAL A 36 -0.02 -20.94 -6.62
CA VAL A 36 -1.01 -20.78 -5.55
C VAL A 36 -1.11 -22.04 -4.69
N LEU A 37 -1.06 -23.23 -5.30
CA LEU A 37 -1.06 -24.51 -4.58
C LEU A 37 0.22 -24.70 -3.77
N ALA A 38 1.40 -24.46 -4.37
CA ALA A 38 2.69 -24.58 -3.68
C ALA A 38 2.76 -23.65 -2.46
N PHE A 39 2.24 -22.43 -2.59
CA PHE A 39 2.10 -21.49 -1.49
C PHE A 39 1.16 -22.00 -0.38
N ALA A 40 0.01 -22.57 -0.74
CA ALA A 40 -0.94 -23.14 0.22
C ALA A 40 -0.30 -24.29 1.03
N GLU A 41 0.43 -25.18 0.35
CA GLU A 41 1.18 -26.28 0.96
C GLU A 41 2.25 -25.78 1.94
N GLU A 42 3.04 -24.78 1.53
CA GLU A 42 4.08 -24.18 2.37
C GLU A 42 3.48 -23.60 3.66
N ILE A 43 2.40 -22.82 3.55
CA ILE A 43 1.74 -22.21 4.71
C ILE A 43 1.12 -23.27 5.62
N ALA A 44 0.40 -24.24 5.07
CA ALA A 44 -0.21 -25.31 5.85
C ALA A 44 0.85 -26.11 6.62
N SER A 45 1.97 -26.44 5.95
CA SER A 45 3.13 -27.11 6.54
C SER A 45 3.75 -26.30 7.69
N LYS A 46 4.02 -25.00 7.48
CA LYS A 46 4.53 -24.09 8.53
C LYS A 46 3.62 -24.06 9.76
N ARG A 47 2.31 -24.15 9.55
CA ARG A 47 1.29 -24.17 10.61
C ARG A 47 1.03 -25.55 11.20
N ARG A 48 1.73 -26.59 10.70
CA ARG A 48 1.53 -27.99 11.09
C ARG A 48 0.07 -28.41 10.92
N ARG A 49 -0.54 -28.01 9.81
CA ARG A 49 -1.91 -28.36 9.43
C ARG A 49 -1.87 -29.25 8.19
N THR A 50 -2.71 -30.28 8.20
CA THR A 50 -2.91 -31.15 7.04
C THR A 50 -3.98 -30.53 6.14
N LEU A 51 -3.67 -30.37 4.85
CA LEU A 51 -4.66 -29.96 3.86
C LEU A 51 -5.65 -31.11 3.58
N PRO A 52 -6.92 -30.82 3.26
CA PRO A 52 -7.88 -31.85 2.84
C PRO A 52 -7.38 -32.64 1.64
N ALA A 53 -7.76 -33.91 1.49
CA ALA A 53 -7.27 -34.76 0.40
C ALA A 53 -7.55 -34.20 -1.01
N ASN A 54 -8.63 -33.44 -1.16
CA ASN A 54 -9.08 -32.82 -2.40
C ASN A 54 -8.68 -31.34 -2.52
N TYR A 55 -7.71 -30.84 -1.74
CA TYR A 55 -7.36 -29.41 -1.72
C TYR A 55 -6.95 -28.83 -3.08
N ARG A 56 -6.42 -29.66 -3.98
CA ARG A 56 -6.04 -29.27 -5.35
C ARG A 56 -7.25 -29.03 -6.24
N ASP A 57 -8.37 -29.68 -5.95
CA ASP A 57 -9.59 -29.63 -6.76
C ASP A 57 -10.59 -28.58 -6.26
N VAL A 58 -10.33 -27.97 -5.10
CA VAL A 58 -11.22 -26.98 -4.48
C VAL A 58 -10.55 -25.62 -4.32
N PRO A 59 -11.31 -24.51 -4.42
CA PRO A 59 -10.78 -23.17 -4.21
C PRO A 59 -10.11 -23.02 -2.84
N MET A 60 -9.05 -22.19 -2.77
CA MET A 60 -8.30 -21.90 -1.54
C MET A 60 -9.21 -21.50 -0.38
N GLN A 61 -10.25 -20.72 -0.67
CA GLN A 61 -11.27 -20.29 0.28
C GLN A 61 -11.82 -21.44 1.15
N GLN A 62 -12.01 -22.64 0.57
CA GLN A 62 -12.60 -23.78 1.29
C GLN A 62 -11.69 -24.39 2.35
N HIS A 63 -10.38 -24.12 2.30
CA HIS A 63 -9.40 -24.65 3.24
C HIS A 63 -8.58 -23.55 3.94
N MET A 64 -9.11 -22.32 3.97
CA MET A 64 -8.49 -21.17 4.67
C MET A 64 -8.21 -21.42 6.15
N THR A 65 -9.00 -22.26 6.82
CA THR A 65 -8.78 -22.65 8.23
C THR A 65 -7.44 -23.35 8.46
N CYS A 66 -6.89 -24.00 7.43
CA CYS A 66 -5.55 -24.58 7.45
C CYS A 66 -4.46 -23.52 7.24
N LEU A 67 -4.77 -22.43 6.54
CA LEU A 67 -3.82 -21.42 6.07
C LEU A 67 -3.66 -20.22 7.01
N VAL A 68 -4.72 -19.78 7.68
CA VAL A 68 -4.71 -18.57 8.53
C VAL A 68 -5.16 -18.86 9.97
N PRO A 69 -4.64 -18.14 10.99
CA PRO A 69 -4.94 -18.46 12.39
C PRO A 69 -6.42 -18.23 12.70
N PRO A 70 -6.98 -18.82 13.78
CA PRO A 70 -8.39 -18.62 14.12
C PRO A 70 -8.80 -17.14 14.24
N GLY A 71 -7.91 -16.29 14.77
CA GLY A 71 -8.15 -14.84 14.82
C GLY A 71 -8.28 -14.18 13.45
N ALA A 72 -7.50 -14.63 12.45
CA ALA A 72 -7.62 -14.15 11.08
C ALA A 72 -8.92 -14.65 10.42
N MET A 73 -9.36 -15.88 10.70
CA MET A 73 -10.68 -16.37 10.26
C MET A 73 -11.84 -15.55 10.85
N ALA A 74 -11.74 -15.17 12.13
CA ALA A 74 -12.74 -14.31 12.76
C ALA A 74 -12.79 -12.94 12.08
N ARG A 75 -11.64 -12.35 11.73
CA ARG A 75 -11.57 -11.09 10.99
C ARG A 75 -12.10 -11.22 9.57
N LEU A 76 -11.82 -12.32 8.86
CA LEU A 76 -12.39 -12.59 7.54
C LEU A 76 -13.93 -12.57 7.58
N ALA A 77 -14.53 -13.19 8.59
CA ALA A 77 -15.97 -13.16 8.81
C ALA A 77 -16.51 -11.76 9.14
N THR A 78 -15.71 -10.90 9.78
CA THR A 78 -16.06 -9.49 10.00
C THR A 78 -16.01 -8.70 8.69
N TYR A 79 -14.98 -8.90 7.87
CA TYR A 79 -14.84 -8.23 6.58
C TYR A 79 -15.95 -8.61 5.59
N GLU A 80 -16.38 -9.88 5.57
CA GLU A 80 -17.50 -10.32 4.73
C GLU A 80 -18.79 -9.52 4.99
N LYS A 81 -19.03 -9.07 6.24
CA LYS A 81 -20.24 -8.30 6.59
C LYS A 81 -20.25 -6.89 6.01
N VAL A 82 -19.08 -6.27 5.84
CA VAL A 82 -18.95 -4.90 5.31
C VAL A 82 -18.59 -4.87 3.83
N ARG A 83 -18.31 -6.03 3.23
CA ARG A 83 -17.87 -6.17 1.84
C ARG A 83 -18.84 -5.50 0.87
N ALA A 84 -20.14 -5.72 1.03
CA ALA A 84 -21.15 -5.17 0.11
C ALA A 84 -21.14 -3.63 0.05
N GLU A 85 -20.68 -2.97 1.11
CA GLU A 85 -20.61 -1.51 1.21
C GLU A 85 -19.29 -0.93 0.69
N ARG A 86 -18.22 -1.74 0.66
CA ARG A 86 -16.84 -1.28 0.42
C ARG A 86 -16.17 -1.90 -0.80
N GLN A 87 -16.82 -2.85 -1.48
CA GLN A 87 -16.31 -3.44 -2.72
C GLN A 87 -16.48 -2.48 -3.90
N SER A 88 -15.67 -2.66 -4.94
CA SER A 88 -15.87 -1.97 -6.22
C SER A 88 -17.20 -2.38 -6.88
N LEU A 89 -17.58 -1.65 -7.94
CA LEU A 89 -18.72 -2.01 -8.79
C LEU A 89 -18.60 -3.40 -9.42
N THR A 90 -17.38 -3.89 -9.63
CA THR A 90 -17.06 -5.19 -10.23
C THR A 90 -16.74 -6.28 -9.19
N GLY A 91 -16.98 -5.99 -7.91
CA GLY A 91 -16.92 -6.94 -6.79
C GLY A 91 -15.53 -7.23 -6.22
N GLU A 92 -14.51 -6.48 -6.64
CA GLU A 92 -13.17 -6.50 -6.03
C GLU A 92 -13.24 -5.97 -4.60
N PHE A 93 -12.66 -6.72 -3.69
CA PHE A 93 -12.54 -6.35 -2.30
C PHE A 93 -11.40 -7.14 -1.66
N MET A 94 -10.45 -6.40 -1.11
CA MET A 94 -9.25 -6.88 -0.46
C MET A 94 -9.23 -6.43 1.00
N CYS A 95 -8.70 -7.29 1.86
CA CYS A 95 -8.51 -6.98 3.27
C CYS A 95 -7.25 -7.63 3.81
N ASP A 96 -6.60 -6.94 4.74
CA ASP A 96 -5.53 -7.52 5.54
C ASP A 96 -6.12 -8.22 6.78
N LEU A 97 -5.92 -9.54 6.85
CA LEU A 97 -6.39 -10.36 7.96
C LEU A 97 -5.49 -10.30 9.19
N ASP A 98 -4.48 -9.43 9.25
CA ASP A 98 -3.75 -9.09 10.47
C ASP A 98 -4.28 -7.83 11.18
N HIS A 99 -5.03 -6.99 10.46
CA HIS A 99 -5.67 -5.80 11.01
C HIS A 99 -7.16 -6.02 11.32
N ASN A 100 -7.62 -5.45 12.44
CA ASN A 100 -9.05 -5.38 12.73
C ASN A 100 -9.71 -4.39 11.78
N LEU A 101 -11.00 -4.59 11.53
CA LEU A 101 -11.81 -3.65 10.76
C LEU A 101 -11.65 -2.23 11.36
N ASP A 102 -11.40 -1.25 10.49
CA ASP A 102 -11.20 0.17 10.83
C ASP A 102 -9.99 0.45 11.75
N CYS A 103 -9.07 -0.51 11.89
CA CYS A 103 -7.83 -0.39 12.66
C CYS A 103 -6.62 -0.71 11.77
N GLY A 104 -6.20 0.24 10.93
CA GLY A 104 -5.08 0.07 10.00
C GLY A 104 -5.39 0.68 8.62
N PRO A 105 -4.68 0.23 7.56
CA PRO A 105 -5.04 0.54 6.18
C PRO A 105 -6.50 0.19 5.90
N SER A 106 -7.18 1.03 5.12
CA SER A 106 -8.57 0.78 4.71
C SER A 106 -8.66 -0.49 3.87
N CYS A 107 -9.60 -1.37 4.21
CA CYS A 107 -10.05 -2.41 3.29
C CYS A 107 -10.87 -1.81 2.15
N GLY A 108 -10.90 -2.47 1.00
CA GLY A 108 -11.55 -1.94 -0.19
C GLY A 108 -11.05 -2.60 -1.47
N PRO A 109 -11.33 -2.03 -2.64
CA PRO A 109 -10.93 -2.61 -3.92
C PRO A 109 -9.45 -2.42 -4.24
N GLU A 110 -8.77 -1.49 -3.55
CA GLU A 110 -7.37 -1.14 -3.81
C GLU A 110 -6.40 -2.11 -3.11
N MET A 111 -5.23 -2.29 -3.72
CA MET A 111 -4.13 -3.05 -3.10
C MET A 111 -3.54 -2.24 -1.94
N PRO A 112 -3.40 -2.81 -0.74
CA PRO A 112 -2.71 -2.12 0.35
C PRO A 112 -1.24 -1.85 -0.02
N PRO A 113 -0.77 -0.59 0.01
CA PRO A 113 0.58 -0.25 -0.39
C PRO A 113 1.59 -0.68 0.69
N LEU A 114 2.75 -1.18 0.24
CA LEU A 114 3.93 -1.44 1.08
C LEU A 114 3.67 -2.37 2.27
N ASP A 115 2.70 -3.27 2.14
CA ASP A 115 2.37 -4.20 3.20
C ASP A 115 3.37 -5.37 3.27
N THR A 116 3.80 -5.71 4.48
CA THR A 116 4.68 -6.86 4.76
C THR A 116 3.89 -8.07 5.27
N HIS A 117 2.59 -7.90 5.51
CA HIS A 117 1.76 -8.92 6.13
C HIS A 117 1.48 -10.08 5.18
N PRO A 118 1.52 -11.33 5.68
CA PRO A 118 1.31 -12.50 4.84
C PRO A 118 -0.16 -12.82 4.55
N LYS A 119 -1.10 -12.06 5.11
CA LYS A 119 -2.52 -12.45 5.18
C LYS A 119 -3.47 -11.47 4.50
N ILE A 120 -3.02 -10.86 3.40
CA ILE A 120 -3.89 -10.07 2.52
C ILE A 120 -4.74 -11.06 1.72
N TYR A 121 -6.05 -10.92 1.81
CA TYR A 121 -7.04 -11.79 1.19
C TYR A 121 -7.86 -11.02 0.16
N SER A 122 -8.09 -11.63 -1.00
CA SER A 122 -9.02 -11.14 -2.02
C SER A 122 -10.29 -11.98 -2.00
N PHE A 123 -11.43 -11.33 -1.85
CA PHE A 123 -12.73 -11.99 -1.89
C PHE A 123 -13.17 -12.38 -3.31
N LYS A 124 -12.73 -11.64 -4.33
CA LYS A 124 -13.03 -11.96 -5.73
C LYS A 124 -12.22 -13.16 -6.20
N ALA A 125 -10.92 -13.17 -5.90
CA ALA A 125 -10.04 -14.29 -6.23
C ALA A 125 -10.21 -15.49 -5.28
N GLY A 126 -10.80 -15.27 -4.10
CA GLY A 126 -11.06 -16.32 -3.12
C GLY A 126 -9.79 -16.90 -2.49
N ARG A 127 -8.69 -16.13 -2.47
CA ARG A 127 -7.37 -16.60 -2.02
C ARG A 127 -6.55 -15.49 -1.38
N LEU A 128 -5.47 -15.92 -0.73
CA LEU A 128 -4.43 -15.01 -0.26
C LEU A 128 -3.58 -14.51 -1.43
N LEU A 129 -3.13 -13.26 -1.30
CA LEU A 129 -2.14 -12.65 -2.17
C LEU A 129 -0.78 -13.32 -1.98
N LEU A 130 0.05 -13.46 -3.01
CA LEU A 130 1.43 -13.95 -2.93
C LEU A 130 2.44 -12.78 -2.87
N GLY A 131 3.65 -13.05 -2.37
CA GLY A 131 4.75 -12.07 -2.29
C GLY A 131 5.24 -11.60 -3.67
N LYS A 132 5.24 -12.48 -4.68
CA LYS A 132 5.50 -12.10 -6.08
C LYS A 132 4.45 -11.12 -6.62
N GLU A 133 3.19 -11.26 -6.22
CA GLU A 133 2.10 -10.38 -6.62
C GLU A 133 2.21 -9.01 -5.93
N LEU A 134 2.72 -8.97 -4.69
CA LEU A 134 3.09 -7.72 -4.03
C LEU A 134 4.23 -7.00 -4.76
N LEU A 135 5.28 -7.72 -5.19
CA LEU A 135 6.33 -7.14 -6.02
C LEU A 135 5.77 -6.61 -7.35
N ALA A 136 4.81 -7.33 -7.94
CA ALA A 136 4.13 -6.88 -9.14
C ALA A 136 3.34 -5.58 -8.91
N ALA A 137 2.63 -5.49 -7.78
CA ALA A 137 1.96 -4.26 -7.36
C ALA A 137 2.93 -3.10 -7.09
N GLN A 138 4.17 -3.38 -6.66
CA GLN A 138 5.23 -2.36 -6.53
C GLN A 138 5.85 -1.93 -7.87
N GLY A 139 5.39 -2.50 -9.00
CA GLY A 139 5.83 -2.17 -10.35
C GLY A 139 6.96 -3.05 -10.89
N VAL A 140 7.26 -4.19 -10.27
CA VAL A 140 8.16 -5.19 -10.84
C VAL A 140 7.39 -6.04 -11.85
N ASP A 141 7.86 -6.13 -13.10
CA ASP A 141 7.22 -6.97 -14.13
C ASP A 141 7.44 -8.47 -13.86
N MET A 142 6.69 -9.04 -12.89
CA MET A 142 6.79 -10.44 -12.44
C MET A 142 5.99 -11.41 -13.30
N TYR A 143 4.87 -10.96 -13.86
CA TYR A 143 3.91 -11.80 -14.58
C TYR A 143 3.72 -11.34 -16.03
N PRO A 144 3.65 -12.26 -17.01
CA PRO A 144 3.50 -11.88 -18.42
C PRO A 144 2.25 -11.03 -18.69
N GLY A 145 1.15 -11.33 -17.99
CA GLY A 145 -0.12 -10.60 -18.11
C GLY A 145 -0.02 -9.13 -17.68
N LEU A 146 0.91 -8.78 -16.79
CA LEU A 146 1.14 -7.41 -16.32
C LEU A 146 2.22 -6.69 -17.12
N ALA A 147 3.26 -7.42 -17.51
CA ALA A 147 4.40 -6.90 -18.26
C ALA A 147 4.00 -6.44 -19.68
N GLY A 148 3.10 -7.18 -20.33
CA GLY A 148 2.72 -6.91 -21.71
C GLY A 148 3.94 -6.87 -22.64
N GLN A 149 4.10 -5.78 -23.39
CA GLN A 149 5.22 -5.60 -24.32
C GLN A 149 6.54 -5.21 -23.66
N ARG A 150 6.55 -4.81 -22.38
CA ARG A 150 7.79 -4.45 -21.66
C ARG A 150 8.69 -5.66 -21.43
N GLY A 151 8.11 -6.85 -21.40
CA GLY A 151 8.80 -8.09 -21.05
C GLY A 151 8.96 -8.26 -19.54
N ILE A 152 9.30 -9.48 -19.12
CA ILE A 152 9.50 -9.82 -17.72
C ILE A 152 10.77 -9.15 -17.20
N SER A 153 10.69 -8.61 -15.98
CA SER A 153 11.83 -8.01 -15.30
C SER A 153 12.95 -9.04 -15.13
N PRO A 154 14.23 -8.69 -15.41
CA PRO A 154 15.36 -9.56 -15.09
C PRO A 154 15.44 -9.95 -13.61
N LEU A 155 14.86 -9.13 -12.72
CA LEU A 155 14.79 -9.42 -11.29
C LEU A 155 13.86 -10.60 -10.96
N ALA A 156 12.90 -10.92 -11.83
CA ALA A 156 11.99 -12.03 -11.60
C ALA A 156 12.75 -13.36 -11.38
N GLN A 157 13.81 -13.60 -12.18
CA GLN A 157 14.66 -14.79 -12.04
C GLN A 157 15.39 -14.86 -10.69
N ILE A 158 15.76 -13.71 -10.13
CA ILE A 158 16.38 -13.63 -8.81
C ILE A 158 15.35 -14.00 -7.75
N PHE A 159 14.14 -13.44 -7.85
CA PHE A 159 13.05 -13.63 -6.91
C PHE A 159 12.47 -15.05 -6.90
N GLU A 160 12.63 -15.84 -7.95
CA GLU A 160 12.24 -17.26 -7.97
C GLU A 160 12.89 -18.08 -6.85
N ASN A 161 14.08 -17.68 -6.39
CA ASN A 161 14.82 -18.42 -5.36
C ASN A 161 14.48 -17.99 -3.93
N PHE A 162 13.59 -17.01 -3.76
CA PHE A 162 13.23 -16.46 -2.45
C PHE A 162 11.94 -17.10 -1.95
N ARG A 163 11.84 -17.25 -0.63
CA ARG A 163 10.58 -17.68 0.00
C ARG A 163 9.58 -16.53 -0.05
N ASP A 164 8.29 -16.86 -0.06
CA ASP A 164 7.21 -15.87 -0.10
C ASP A 164 7.35 -14.78 0.98
N GLN A 165 7.72 -15.18 2.20
CA GLN A 165 7.93 -14.25 3.31
C GLN A 165 9.07 -13.25 3.04
N ASP A 166 10.15 -13.69 2.39
CA ASP A 166 11.27 -12.82 2.07
C ASP A 166 10.87 -11.84 0.95
N LEU A 167 10.10 -12.30 -0.04
CA LEU A 167 9.53 -11.45 -1.09
C LEU A 167 8.62 -10.35 -0.53
N ARG A 168 7.75 -10.68 0.44
CA ARG A 168 6.92 -9.69 1.14
C ARG A 168 7.72 -8.67 1.90
N PHE A 169 8.74 -9.15 2.63
CA PHE A 169 9.63 -8.26 3.36
C PHE A 169 10.32 -7.28 2.40
N LEU A 170 10.80 -7.77 1.26
CA LEU A 170 11.39 -6.93 0.22
C LEU A 170 10.35 -5.95 -0.36
N ALA A 171 9.16 -6.42 -0.73
CA ALA A 171 8.11 -5.58 -1.33
C ALA A 171 7.63 -4.48 -0.38
N GLY A 172 7.42 -4.78 0.90
CA GLY A 172 6.97 -3.79 1.89
C GLY A 172 8.04 -2.79 2.34
N ASN A 173 9.33 -3.09 2.12
CA ASN A 173 10.43 -2.16 2.39
C ASN A 173 11.01 -1.54 1.11
N ALA A 174 10.46 -1.85 -0.06
CA ALA A 174 10.89 -1.30 -1.34
C ALA A 174 10.30 0.10 -1.58
N ILE A 175 10.81 0.76 -2.60
CA ILE A 175 10.22 1.98 -3.15
C ILE A 175 9.19 1.55 -4.21
N HIS A 176 7.99 2.15 -4.17
CA HIS A 176 6.98 1.95 -5.21
C HIS A 176 7.47 2.56 -6.52
N ILE A 177 7.89 1.70 -7.46
CA ILE A 177 8.64 2.08 -8.67
C ILE A 177 7.87 3.12 -9.51
N PRO A 178 6.56 2.93 -9.81
CA PRO A 178 5.82 3.89 -10.62
C PRO A 178 5.71 5.27 -9.96
N ALA A 179 5.50 5.29 -8.64
CA ALA A 179 5.36 6.54 -7.90
C ALA A 179 6.68 7.31 -7.85
N PHE A 180 7.78 6.61 -7.62
CA PHE A 180 9.11 7.22 -7.57
C PHE A 180 9.59 7.66 -8.96
N ALA A 181 9.31 6.89 -10.01
CA ALA A 181 9.59 7.28 -11.38
C ALA A 181 8.81 8.54 -11.78
N ALA A 182 7.51 8.61 -11.45
CA ALA A 182 6.69 9.80 -11.68
C ALA A 182 7.25 11.02 -10.95
N TRP A 183 7.68 10.86 -9.70
CA TRP A 183 8.33 11.93 -8.93
C TRP A 183 9.65 12.39 -9.55
N ILE A 184 10.52 11.46 -9.99
CA ILE A 184 11.77 11.80 -10.68
C ILE A 184 11.48 12.59 -11.96
N LEU A 185 10.52 12.13 -12.78
CA LEU A 185 10.14 12.81 -14.01
C LEU A 185 9.60 14.22 -13.74
N PHE A 186 8.77 14.37 -12.70
CA PHE A 186 8.29 15.67 -12.24
C PHE A 186 9.45 16.59 -11.86
N CYS A 187 10.38 16.12 -11.03
CA CYS A 187 11.56 16.89 -10.63
C CYS A 187 12.41 17.27 -11.85
N ALA A 188 12.75 16.30 -12.72
CA ALA A 188 13.57 16.54 -13.91
C ALA A 188 12.92 17.53 -14.89
N GLY A 189 11.59 17.48 -15.04
CA GLY A 189 10.83 18.40 -15.90
C GLY A 189 10.72 19.83 -15.36
N ASN A 190 10.84 20.00 -14.04
CA ASN A 190 10.72 21.31 -13.37
C ASN A 190 12.07 21.89 -12.93
N VAL A 191 13.15 21.12 -13.02
CA VAL A 191 14.51 21.63 -12.79
C VAL A 191 14.98 22.37 -14.04
N VAL A 192 15.00 23.69 -13.96
CA VAL A 192 15.62 24.57 -14.96
C VAL A 192 17.06 24.88 -14.57
N SER A 193 17.96 24.96 -15.56
CA SER A 193 19.32 25.41 -15.27
C SER A 193 19.29 26.84 -14.71
N ARG A 194 20.19 27.15 -13.77
CA ARG A 194 20.27 28.48 -13.17
C ARG A 194 20.43 29.59 -14.23
N GLU A 195 21.14 29.29 -15.31
CA GLU A 195 21.32 30.19 -16.44
C GLU A 195 20.01 30.42 -17.24
N THR A 196 19.21 29.38 -17.42
CA THR A 196 17.88 29.49 -18.05
C THR A 196 16.94 30.28 -17.15
N TYR A 197 16.95 30.01 -15.85
CA TYR A 197 16.16 30.73 -14.85
C TYR A 197 16.47 32.23 -14.84
N SER A 198 17.75 32.62 -14.94
CA SER A 198 18.14 34.04 -15.03
C SER A 198 17.67 34.76 -16.30
N LYS A 199 17.27 34.02 -17.34
CA LYS A 199 16.79 34.56 -18.62
C LYS A 199 15.26 34.53 -18.74
N LEU A 200 14.58 33.79 -17.85
CA LEU A 200 13.12 33.83 -17.81
C LEU A 200 12.67 35.21 -17.33
N PRO A 201 11.66 35.83 -17.96
CA PRO A 201 11.06 37.04 -17.44
C PRO A 201 10.54 36.70 -16.05
N MET A 202 11.17 37.26 -15.01
CA MET A 202 10.73 37.12 -13.63
C MET A 202 9.24 37.49 -13.61
N PRO A 203 8.34 36.63 -13.12
CA PRO A 203 6.99 37.06 -12.79
C PRO A 203 7.12 38.00 -11.58
N MET A 204 7.48 39.25 -11.83
CA MET A 204 7.29 40.34 -10.90
C MET A 204 5.81 40.69 -10.88
N LYS A 205 5.04 39.87 -10.19
CA LYS A 205 4.19 40.45 -9.16
C LYS A 205 4.92 40.15 -7.87
N GLU A 206 5.48 41.19 -7.26
CA GLU A 206 5.74 41.12 -5.83
C GLU A 206 4.51 40.48 -5.19
N PRO A 207 4.67 39.45 -4.35
CA PRO A 207 3.54 38.99 -3.56
C PRO A 207 2.92 40.24 -2.93
N PRO A 208 1.59 40.41 -2.99
CA PRO A 208 0.96 41.56 -2.36
C PRO A 208 1.51 41.64 -0.94
N PRO A 209 1.88 42.85 -0.46
CA PRO A 209 2.36 43.01 0.90
C PRO A 209 1.41 42.23 1.79
N ILE A 210 1.97 41.28 2.55
CA ILE A 210 1.21 40.56 3.55
C ILE A 210 0.68 41.68 4.45
N GLU A 211 -0.60 42.01 4.31
CA GLU A 211 -1.24 42.89 5.27
C GLU A 211 -1.05 42.18 6.60
N ASP A 212 -0.32 42.80 7.51
CA ASP A 212 -0.15 42.37 8.89
C ASP A 212 -1.54 42.42 9.57
N THR A 213 -2.45 41.53 9.21
CA THR A 213 -3.60 41.16 10.02
C THR A 213 -3.21 40.14 11.09
N ALA A 214 -1.91 39.99 11.37
CA ALA A 214 -1.38 39.40 12.60
C ALA A 214 -1.60 40.37 13.79
N GLY A 215 -2.84 40.81 13.97
CA GLY A 215 -3.35 41.24 15.25
C GLY A 215 -3.56 40.01 16.14
N SER A 216 -2.48 39.63 16.83
CA SER A 216 -2.46 39.04 18.18
C SER A 216 -3.19 37.72 18.51
N ALA A 217 -4.04 37.14 17.66
CA ALA A 217 -4.82 35.96 18.05
C ALA A 217 -4.07 34.61 17.88
N ASP A 218 -3.36 34.44 16.77
CA ASP A 218 -2.81 33.12 16.41
C ASP A 218 -1.51 32.77 17.15
N ALA A 219 -0.70 33.79 17.48
CA ALA A 219 0.51 33.59 18.28
C ALA A 219 0.20 33.21 19.74
N GLU A 220 -0.95 33.64 20.27
CA GLU A 220 -1.40 33.25 21.61
C GLU A 220 -1.94 31.81 21.60
N PHE A 221 -2.65 31.42 20.54
CA PHE A 221 -3.14 30.05 20.37
C PHE A 221 -2.03 29.01 20.19
N GLU A 222 -1.01 29.28 19.37
CA GLU A 222 0.14 28.37 19.23
C GLU A 222 0.91 28.20 20.55
N ASN A 223 1.06 29.27 21.32
CA ASN A 223 1.78 29.22 22.59
C ASN A 223 1.00 28.43 23.66
N ASP A 224 -0.32 28.54 23.67
CA ASP A 224 -1.18 27.80 24.60
C ASP A 224 -1.31 26.31 24.21
N LEU A 225 -1.38 26.02 22.91
CA LEU A 225 -1.35 24.65 22.38
C LEU A 225 -0.02 23.96 22.74
N MET A 226 1.10 24.65 22.56
CA MET A 226 2.42 24.09 22.88
C MET A 226 2.65 23.93 24.38
N LYS A 227 2.07 24.78 25.23
CA LYS A 227 2.06 24.58 26.69
C LYS A 227 1.25 23.35 27.09
N LYS A 228 0.08 23.16 26.48
CA LYS A 228 -0.80 22.02 26.78
C LYS A 228 -0.17 20.69 26.36
N VAL A 229 0.41 20.63 25.15
CA VAL A 229 1.16 19.45 24.67
C VAL A 229 2.31 19.10 25.60
N ARG A 230 3.07 20.09 26.10
CA ARG A 230 4.17 19.85 27.05
C ARG A 230 3.67 19.35 28.42
N ALA A 231 2.55 19.87 28.92
CA ALA A 231 1.96 19.42 30.18
C ALA A 231 1.47 17.98 30.10
N ASP A 232 0.81 17.61 29.01
CA ASP A 232 0.31 16.25 28.77
C ASP A 232 1.46 15.23 28.62
N PHE A 233 2.56 15.64 27.98
CA PHE A 233 3.77 14.82 27.87
C PHE A 233 4.43 14.59 29.24
N ALA A 234 4.51 15.63 30.08
CA ALA A 234 5.07 15.52 31.43
C ALA A 234 4.20 14.64 32.36
N ALA A 235 2.87 14.76 32.27
CA ALA A 235 1.93 13.93 33.03
C ALA A 235 2.03 12.45 32.61
N THR A 236 2.17 12.18 31.31
CA THR A 236 2.35 10.83 30.77
C THR A 236 3.66 10.22 31.28
N ALA A 237 4.78 10.96 31.21
CA ALA A 237 6.07 10.49 31.72
C ALA A 237 6.05 10.19 33.23
N ALA A 238 5.38 11.02 34.03
CA ALA A 238 5.23 10.81 35.46
C ALA A 238 4.36 9.58 35.79
N GLY A 239 3.28 9.34 35.02
CA GLY A 239 2.44 8.15 35.14
C GLY A 239 3.17 6.84 34.77
N THR A 240 4.02 6.88 33.74
CA THR A 240 4.84 5.74 33.33
C THR A 240 5.85 5.36 34.42
N LEU A 241 6.48 6.35 35.07
CA LEU A 241 7.42 6.13 36.18
C LEU A 241 6.75 5.54 37.43
N GLN A 242 5.52 5.96 37.79
CA GLN A 242 4.79 5.37 38.92
C GLN A 242 4.32 3.93 38.63
N SER A 243 3.99 3.60 37.38
CA SER A 243 3.59 2.24 36.99
C SER A 243 4.75 1.23 37.04
N HIS A 244 5.98 1.68 36.75
CA HIS A 244 7.18 0.84 36.80
C HIS A 244 7.71 0.66 38.23
N GLY A 245 7.55 1.66 39.10
CA GLY A 245 7.90 1.55 40.53
C GLY A 245 7.04 0.55 41.31
N LYS A 246 5.77 0.36 40.94
CA LYS A 246 4.88 -0.62 41.61
C LYS A 246 5.12 -2.06 41.18
N ARG A 247 5.64 -2.31 39.97
CA ARG A 247 5.97 -3.68 39.51
C ARG A 247 7.25 -4.26 40.12
N ALA A 248 8.15 -3.42 40.64
CA ALA A 248 9.41 -3.86 41.24
C ALA A 248 9.30 -4.32 42.72
N ARG A 249 8.13 -4.16 43.37
CA ARG A 249 7.95 -4.49 44.80
C ARG A 249 7.17 -5.78 45.10
N LEU A 250 6.85 -6.57 44.08
CA LEU A 250 6.07 -7.82 44.21
C LEU A 250 6.88 -9.09 43.91
N ARG A 251 8.21 -9.00 43.93
CA ARG A 251 9.12 -10.15 43.87
C ARG A 251 10.24 -10.00 44.89
N LEU A 252 9.89 -10.19 46.16
CA LEU A 252 10.74 -10.70 47.23
C LEU A 252 9.84 -11.50 48.18
#